data_AF-A0A2N5C8L8-F1
#
_entry.id   AF-A0A2N5C8L8-F1
#
_cell.length_a   1.000
_cell.length_b   1.000
_cell.length_c   1.000
_cell.angle_alpha   90.00
_cell.angle_beta   90.00
_cell.angle_gamma   90.00
#
_symmetry.space_group_name_H-M   'P 1'
#
loop_
_entity.id
_entity.type
_entity.pdbx_description
1 polymer ?
#
loop_
_entity_poly.entity_id
_entity_poly.type
_entity_poly.pdbx_seq_one_letter_code
_entity_poly.pdbx_strand_id
1 'polypeptide(L)'
;MSPEAHVSAFSDMGAAPLACRLLLAGTANTHSRDVAGQPWNEAVVANQCGVPLWHQQKLWPSEITPERAAEFGITGVGGAGNFHEDVASGSQIEVVDIDSLGRCVILICQDITSSDLATTLITDVQPDWVFVPIMDRGFAEKSWFSDIGQTVCTYSQARLVGICSTALPRAGTDKPHCLQIFCAERGEKYAPWRAVSLLAADGEPGAAIHHFGVTKWMRFDTVLKEAD
;
A
#
# COMPACT_ATOMS: atom_id res chain seq x y z
N MET A 1 -0.86 -15.86 7.13
CA MET A 1 -0.37 -16.85 6.14
C MET A 1 0.84 -17.58 6.74
N SER A 2 1.08 -18.86 6.40
CA SER A 2 2.28 -19.59 6.85
C SER A 2 3.49 -19.23 5.98
N PRO A 3 4.76 -19.42 6.42
CA PRO A 3 5.96 -19.11 5.62
C PRO A 3 5.99 -19.91 4.31
N GLU A 4 5.39 -21.10 4.32
CA GLU A 4 5.23 -21.97 3.14
C GLU A 4 4.34 -21.32 2.08
N ALA A 5 3.33 -20.55 2.47
CA ALA A 5 2.51 -19.78 1.53
C ALA A 5 3.31 -18.63 0.88
N HIS A 6 4.30 -18.07 1.58
CA HIS A 6 5.18 -17.04 1.03
C HIS A 6 6.13 -17.67 0.01
N VAL A 7 6.84 -18.74 0.40
CA VAL A 7 7.76 -19.47 -0.51
C VAL A 7 7.01 -20.03 -1.73
N SER A 8 5.79 -20.54 -1.55
CA SER A 8 4.93 -20.98 -2.66
C SER A 8 4.56 -19.82 -3.59
N ALA A 9 4.10 -18.69 -3.06
CA ALA A 9 3.75 -17.52 -3.88
C ALA A 9 4.96 -16.97 -4.67
N PHE A 10 6.15 -16.93 -4.06
CA PHE A 10 7.38 -16.53 -4.74
C PHE A 10 7.88 -17.59 -5.74
N SER A 11 7.66 -18.89 -5.48
CA SER A 11 8.06 -20.00 -6.35
C SER A 11 7.16 -20.16 -7.58
N ASP A 12 5.85 -19.99 -7.41
CA ASP A 12 4.85 -20.16 -8.48
C ASP A 12 4.90 -19.00 -9.51
N MET A 13 5.46 -17.85 -9.13
CA MET A 13 5.69 -16.71 -10.01
C MET A 13 6.85 -16.89 -11.00
N GLY A 14 7.72 -17.89 -10.81
CA GLY A 14 8.80 -18.22 -11.75
C GLY A 14 8.33 -18.65 -13.13
N ALA A 15 7.02 -18.88 -13.32
CA ALA A 15 6.40 -19.25 -14.59
C ALA A 15 5.74 -18.08 -15.35
N ALA A 16 5.63 -16.89 -14.74
CA ALA A 16 5.11 -15.69 -15.40
C ALA A 16 6.24 -14.95 -16.15
N PRO A 17 5.96 -14.30 -17.30
CA PRO A 17 6.98 -13.93 -18.29
C PRO A 17 8.05 -13.01 -17.71
N LEU A 18 9.25 -13.07 -18.31
CA LEU A 18 10.53 -12.37 -18.07
C LEU A 18 10.52 -10.84 -17.75
N ALA A 19 9.36 -10.24 -17.44
CA ALA A 19 9.15 -8.81 -17.23
C ALA A 19 9.10 -8.38 -15.74
N CYS A 20 8.88 -9.29 -14.78
CA CYS A 20 8.82 -8.92 -13.36
C CYS A 20 10.23 -8.85 -12.77
N ARG A 21 10.78 -7.65 -12.60
CA ARG A 21 12.14 -7.44 -12.04
C ARG A 21 12.16 -7.40 -10.52
N LEU A 22 11.09 -6.85 -9.92
CA LEU A 22 10.93 -6.65 -8.50
C LEU A 22 9.50 -7.01 -8.10
N LEU A 23 9.39 -7.69 -6.96
CA LEU A 23 8.14 -8.02 -6.33
C LEU A 23 8.11 -7.38 -4.95
N LEU A 24 7.05 -6.63 -4.65
CA LEU A 24 6.80 -6.07 -3.33
C LEU A 24 5.55 -6.73 -2.76
N ALA A 25 5.66 -7.28 -1.55
CA ALA A 25 4.56 -7.92 -0.86
C ALA A 25 4.48 -7.44 0.60
N GLY A 26 3.31 -6.96 1.02
CA GLY A 26 2.99 -6.85 2.45
C GLY A 26 2.74 -8.25 3.01
N THR A 27 3.47 -8.64 4.05
CA THR A 27 3.50 -10.01 4.57
C THR A 27 2.52 -10.25 5.72
N ALA A 28 1.88 -9.20 6.24
CA ALA A 28 1.14 -9.23 7.50
C ALA A 28 2.03 -9.77 8.64
N ASN A 29 1.46 -10.47 9.62
CA ASN A 29 2.20 -10.96 10.78
C ASN A 29 3.23 -12.03 10.39
N THR A 30 4.48 -11.73 10.68
CA THR A 30 5.61 -12.65 10.59
C THR A 30 5.63 -13.66 11.75
N HIS A 31 6.49 -14.67 11.62
CA HIS A 31 6.73 -15.65 12.70
C HIS A 31 7.75 -15.15 13.71
N SER A 32 8.63 -14.25 13.29
CA SER A 32 9.52 -13.51 14.18
C SER A 32 8.70 -12.62 15.10
N ARG A 33 9.17 -12.49 16.34
CA ARG A 33 8.53 -11.69 17.37
C ARG A 33 9.54 -10.76 18.01
N ASP A 34 9.05 -9.66 18.56
CA ASP A 34 9.86 -8.75 19.36
C ASP A 34 10.12 -9.34 20.76
N VAL A 35 10.76 -8.55 21.63
CA VAL A 35 11.05 -8.94 23.01
C VAL A 35 9.80 -9.11 23.88
N ALA A 36 8.69 -8.47 23.52
CA ALA A 36 7.40 -8.59 24.20
C ALA A 36 6.55 -9.77 23.67
N GLY A 37 7.00 -10.43 22.60
CA GLY A 37 6.31 -11.54 21.97
C GLY A 37 5.29 -11.14 20.91
N GLN A 38 5.25 -9.88 20.47
CA GLN A 38 4.38 -9.41 19.38
C GLN A 38 5.01 -9.71 18.02
N PRO A 39 4.23 -10.12 17.00
CA PRO A 39 4.74 -10.39 15.66
C PRO A 39 5.06 -9.09 14.91
N TRP A 40 5.98 -9.13 13.95
CA TRP A 40 6.22 -7.99 13.05
C TRP A 40 5.21 -7.99 11.90
N ASN A 41 4.68 -6.81 11.54
CA ASN A 41 4.03 -6.60 10.26
C ASN A 41 5.07 -6.01 9.30
N GLU A 42 5.35 -6.69 8.20
CA GLU A 42 6.44 -6.30 7.30
C GLU A 42 5.98 -6.20 5.84
N ALA A 43 6.79 -5.53 5.04
CA ALA A 43 6.76 -5.61 3.60
C ALA A 43 8.13 -6.06 3.10
N VAL A 44 8.15 -6.91 2.08
CA VAL A 44 9.38 -7.46 1.51
C VAL A 44 9.44 -7.11 0.03
N VAL A 45 10.58 -6.60 -0.40
CA VAL A 45 10.94 -6.48 -1.81
C VAL A 45 11.91 -7.59 -2.17
N ALA A 46 11.56 -8.37 -3.18
CA ALA A 46 12.38 -9.45 -3.72
C ALA A 46 12.68 -9.22 -5.20
N ASN A 47 13.79 -9.78 -5.68
CA ASN A 47 14.07 -9.82 -7.11
C ASN A 47 13.23 -10.87 -7.84
N GLN A 48 13.37 -10.95 -9.16
CA GLN A 48 12.69 -11.93 -10.01
C GLN A 48 12.92 -13.41 -9.63
N CYS A 49 13.98 -13.71 -8.87
CA CYS A 49 14.29 -15.05 -8.40
C CYS A 49 13.69 -15.33 -7.00
N GLY A 50 12.89 -14.42 -6.47
CA GLY A 50 12.34 -14.53 -5.12
C GLY A 50 13.35 -14.26 -4.00
N VAL A 51 14.54 -13.76 -4.31
CA VAL A 51 15.54 -13.41 -3.29
C VAL A 51 15.16 -12.09 -2.63
N PRO A 52 14.95 -12.04 -1.30
CA PRO A 52 14.69 -10.79 -0.59
C PRO A 52 15.87 -9.83 -0.72
N LEU A 53 15.57 -8.59 -1.08
CA LEU A 53 16.54 -7.50 -1.21
C LEU A 53 16.40 -6.50 -0.06
N TRP A 54 15.18 -6.30 0.42
CA TRP A 54 14.82 -5.25 1.35
C TRP A 54 13.56 -5.63 2.14
N HIS A 55 13.56 -5.32 3.43
CA HIS A 55 12.43 -5.48 4.35
C HIS A 55 12.06 -4.13 4.98
N GLN A 56 10.77 -3.85 5.12
CA GLN A 56 10.28 -2.70 5.88
C GLN A 56 9.34 -3.21 6.97
N GLN A 57 9.64 -2.93 8.24
CA GLN A 57 8.75 -3.20 9.35
C GLN A 57 7.79 -2.03 9.55
N LYS A 58 6.51 -2.30 9.84
CA LYS A 58 5.52 -1.26 10.12
C LYS A 58 5.88 -0.52 11.39
N LEU A 59 5.83 0.81 11.38
CA LEU A 59 6.20 1.62 12.55
C LEU A 59 5.01 1.78 13.50
N TRP A 60 3.84 2.06 12.93
CA TRP A 60 2.64 2.38 13.69
C TRP A 60 1.61 1.27 13.56
N PRO A 61 1.31 0.52 14.64
CA PRO A 61 0.19 -0.39 14.66
C PRO A 61 -1.09 0.34 14.23
N SER A 62 -1.91 -0.30 13.40
CA SER A 62 -3.15 0.32 12.97
C SER A 62 -4.12 0.46 14.14
N GLU A 63 -4.79 1.61 14.21
CA GLU A 63 -5.90 1.86 15.12
C GLU A 63 -7.20 1.82 14.31
N ILE A 64 -8.19 1.07 14.78
CA ILE A 64 -9.52 1.01 14.15
C ILE A 64 -10.61 1.33 15.17
N THR A 65 -11.59 2.11 14.74
CA THR A 65 -12.75 2.43 15.57
C THR A 65 -13.70 1.23 15.68
N PRO A 66 -14.59 1.19 16.67
CA PRO A 66 -15.62 0.15 16.76
C PRO A 66 -16.48 0.01 15.50
N GLU A 67 -16.81 1.12 14.84
CA GLU A 67 -17.57 1.13 13.60
C GLU A 67 -16.79 0.44 12.48
N ARG A 68 -15.49 0.77 12.32
CA ARG A 68 -14.64 0.15 11.30
C ARG A 68 -14.36 -1.33 11.59
N ALA A 69 -14.22 -1.70 12.87
CA ALA A 69 -14.11 -3.09 13.28
C ALA A 69 -15.39 -3.88 12.96
N ALA A 70 -16.57 -3.31 13.25
CA ALA A 70 -17.85 -3.90 12.91
C ALA A 70 -18.02 -4.06 11.40
N GLU A 71 -17.61 -3.06 10.62
CA GLU A 71 -17.54 -3.18 9.17
C GLU A 71 -16.72 -4.39 8.80
N PHE A 72 -15.46 -4.51 9.24
CA PHE A 72 -14.56 -5.64 8.96
C PHE A 72 -15.03 -7.01 9.48
N GLY A 73 -16.15 -7.08 10.22
CA GLY A 73 -16.63 -8.32 10.82
C GLY A 73 -15.78 -8.75 12.02
N ILE A 74 -15.01 -7.83 12.59
CA ILE A 74 -14.23 -8.05 13.81
C ILE A 74 -15.19 -7.89 14.99
N THR A 75 -15.90 -8.97 15.31
CA THR A 75 -16.89 -9.01 16.39
C THR A 75 -16.34 -9.74 17.62
N GLY A 76 -16.79 -9.36 18.81
CA GLY A 76 -16.48 -10.08 20.05
C GLY A 76 -15.21 -9.63 20.78
N VAL A 77 -14.57 -8.54 20.33
CA VAL A 77 -13.50 -7.88 21.07
C VAL A 77 -14.16 -6.97 22.11
N GLY A 78 -14.25 -7.42 23.36
CA GLY A 78 -14.85 -6.64 24.44
C GLY A 78 -13.96 -5.46 24.84
N GLY A 79 -14.56 -4.29 25.06
CA GLY A 79 -13.84 -3.09 25.52
C GLY A 79 -14.53 -1.79 25.09
N ALA A 80 -14.22 -0.69 25.77
CA ALA A 80 -14.55 0.66 25.34
C ALA A 80 -13.31 1.29 24.69
N GLY A 81 -13.46 1.93 23.53
CA GLY A 81 -12.37 2.62 22.82
C GLY A 81 -11.99 1.97 21.49
N ASN A 82 -10.90 2.46 20.91
CA ASN A 82 -10.39 1.99 19.62
C ASN A 82 -9.56 0.70 19.79
N PHE A 83 -9.61 -0.16 18.79
CA PHE A 83 -8.84 -1.39 18.73
C PHE A 83 -7.49 -1.12 18.08
N HIS A 84 -6.45 -1.75 18.61
CA HIS A 84 -5.09 -1.66 18.07
C HIS A 84 -4.70 -3.00 17.47
N GLU A 85 -4.00 -2.94 16.34
CA GLU A 85 -3.41 -4.11 15.69
C GLU A 85 -2.38 -4.78 16.62
N ASP A 86 -2.46 -6.10 16.77
CA ASP A 86 -1.52 -6.88 17.59
C ASP A 86 -0.21 -7.16 16.83
N VAL A 87 0.61 -6.13 16.72
CA VAL A 87 1.91 -6.15 16.05
C VAL A 87 2.94 -5.33 16.84
N ALA A 88 4.20 -5.72 16.72
CA ALA A 88 5.33 -4.93 17.20
C ALA A 88 5.51 -3.65 16.36
N SER A 89 6.00 -2.59 17.00
CA SER A 89 6.35 -1.33 16.33
C SER A 89 7.80 -1.35 15.84
N GLY A 90 8.00 -1.19 14.53
CA GLY A 90 9.31 -0.95 13.94
C GLY A 90 9.89 0.40 14.40
N SER A 91 11.22 0.53 14.27
CA SER A 91 11.94 1.73 14.75
C SER A 91 12.56 2.57 13.65
N GLN A 92 12.50 2.14 12.39
CA GLN A 92 13.18 2.80 11.28
C GLN A 92 12.44 2.64 9.94
N ILE A 93 12.53 3.67 9.11
CA ILE A 93 12.18 3.59 7.69
C ILE A 93 13.45 3.38 6.89
N GLU A 94 13.43 2.38 6.03
CA GLU A 94 14.51 2.13 5.09
C GLU A 94 14.27 2.91 3.79
N VAL A 95 15.33 3.58 3.33
CA VAL A 95 15.35 4.33 2.08
C VAL A 95 16.30 3.61 1.15
N VAL A 96 15.80 3.13 0.01
CA VAL A 96 16.57 2.29 -0.91
C VAL A 96 16.62 2.93 -2.28
N ASP A 97 17.83 3.16 -2.79
CA ASP A 97 18.05 3.60 -4.16
C ASP A 97 18.13 2.35 -5.07
N ILE A 98 17.18 2.23 -5.99
CA ILE A 98 17.05 1.07 -6.88
C ILE A 98 17.40 1.49 -8.31
N ASP A 99 18.32 0.76 -8.94
CA ASP A 99 18.66 0.95 -10.35
C ASP A 99 17.39 0.95 -11.21
N SER A 100 17.23 1.98 -12.04
CA SER A 100 16.08 2.24 -12.94
C SER A 100 14.73 2.56 -12.29
N LEU A 101 14.59 2.50 -10.97
CA LEU A 101 13.40 3.00 -10.25
C LEU A 101 13.66 4.34 -9.56
N GLY A 102 14.89 4.57 -9.10
CA GLY A 102 15.24 5.71 -8.26
C GLY A 102 15.06 5.40 -6.78
N ARG A 103 14.84 6.45 -5.98
CA ARG A 103 14.72 6.35 -4.53
C ARG A 103 13.35 5.84 -4.11
N CYS A 104 13.31 4.77 -3.34
CA CYS A 104 12.09 4.09 -2.92
C CYS A 104 11.97 4.06 -1.39
N VAL A 105 10.74 4.21 -0.91
CA VAL A 105 10.37 3.99 0.50
C VAL A 105 9.06 3.18 0.58
N ILE A 106 8.89 2.43 1.66
CA ILE A 106 7.65 1.71 1.96
C ILE A 106 7.08 2.29 3.25
N LEU A 107 5.77 2.58 3.25
CA LEU A 107 5.01 2.99 4.42
C LEU A 107 3.79 2.08 4.52
N ILE A 108 3.65 1.30 5.58
CA ILE A 108 2.62 0.27 5.65
C ILE A 108 1.36 0.85 6.32
N CYS A 109 0.25 0.89 5.56
CA CYS A 109 -1.07 1.31 6.04
C CYS A 109 -1.04 2.59 6.88
N GLN A 110 -1.10 2.49 8.21
CA GLN A 110 -1.13 3.64 9.13
C GLN A 110 0.11 4.54 8.99
N ASP A 111 1.26 4.01 8.58
CA ASP A 111 2.51 4.77 8.52
C ASP A 111 2.40 6.03 7.63
N ILE A 112 1.62 6.00 6.54
CA ILE A 112 1.41 7.16 5.64
C ILE A 112 0.46 8.20 6.24
N THR A 113 -0.40 7.81 7.19
CA THR A 113 -1.39 8.69 7.83
C THR A 113 -0.82 9.44 9.04
N SER A 114 0.28 8.95 9.60
CA SER A 114 1.00 9.61 10.70
C SER A 114 1.66 10.90 10.19
N SER A 115 0.92 12.01 10.28
CA SER A 115 1.11 13.26 9.51
C SER A 115 2.54 13.82 9.56
N ASP A 116 3.19 13.72 10.70
CA ASP A 116 4.51 14.34 10.88
C ASP A 116 5.61 13.47 10.29
N LEU A 117 5.51 12.14 10.41
CA LEU A 117 6.51 11.22 9.87
C LEU A 117 6.46 11.21 8.34
N ALA A 118 5.30 10.96 7.75
CA ALA A 118 5.17 10.80 6.30
C ALA A 118 5.52 12.09 5.56
N THR A 119 5.02 13.24 6.04
CA THR A 119 5.29 14.54 5.41
C THR A 119 6.78 14.91 5.49
N THR A 120 7.41 14.73 6.66
CA THR A 120 8.84 15.02 6.86
C THR A 120 9.70 14.10 6.01
N LEU A 121 9.44 12.78 6.07
CA LEU A 121 10.15 11.80 5.26
C LEU A 121 10.08 12.14 3.77
N ILE A 122 8.89 12.39 3.24
CA ILE A 122 8.70 12.65 1.81
C ILE A 122 9.36 13.97 1.39
N THR A 123 9.31 15.00 2.25
CA THR A 123 9.88 16.32 1.94
C THR A 123 11.41 16.30 2.00
N ASP A 124 11.99 15.64 3.00
CA ASP A 124 13.43 15.66 3.27
C ASP A 124 14.20 14.63 2.45
N VAL A 125 13.63 13.43 2.28
CA VAL A 125 14.27 12.32 1.54
C VAL A 125 14.00 12.40 0.04
N GLN A 126 12.90 13.05 -0.35
CA GLN A 126 12.45 13.23 -1.74
C GLN A 126 12.45 11.91 -2.54
N PRO A 127 11.70 10.88 -2.09
CA PRO A 127 11.64 9.62 -2.82
C PRO A 127 10.99 9.78 -4.20
N ASP A 128 11.46 9.01 -5.17
CA ASP A 128 10.79 8.86 -6.47
C ASP A 128 9.51 8.02 -6.35
N TRP A 129 9.52 7.06 -5.41
CA TRP A 129 8.41 6.13 -5.16
C TRP A 129 8.14 5.95 -3.67
N VAL A 130 6.85 6.02 -3.31
CA VAL A 130 6.33 5.67 -2.00
C VAL A 130 5.33 4.54 -2.19
N PHE A 131 5.69 3.33 -1.75
CA PHE A 131 4.81 2.17 -1.81
C PHE A 131 4.06 2.01 -0.50
N VAL A 132 2.74 1.80 -0.59
CA VAL A 132 1.86 1.71 0.58
C VAL A 132 1.00 0.45 0.48
N PRO A 133 1.51 -0.69 0.98
CA PRO A 133 0.71 -1.90 1.18
C PRO A 133 -0.34 -1.65 2.26
N ILE A 134 -1.59 -1.96 1.93
CA ILE A 134 -2.76 -1.67 2.76
C ILE A 134 -3.60 -2.94 2.88
N MET A 135 -3.98 -3.27 4.10
CA MET A 135 -5.02 -4.25 4.37
C MET A 135 -6.33 -3.50 4.59
N ASP A 136 -7.16 -3.44 3.56
CA ASP A 136 -8.49 -2.83 3.60
C ASP A 136 -9.44 -3.61 2.67
N ARG A 137 -10.67 -3.14 2.44
CA ARG A 137 -11.66 -3.76 1.55
C ARG A 137 -11.51 -3.34 0.09
N GLY A 138 -10.37 -2.75 -0.25
CA GLY A 138 -10.13 -2.02 -1.49
C GLY A 138 -10.43 -0.54 -1.35
N PHE A 139 -9.99 0.24 -2.32
CA PHE A 139 -10.17 1.68 -2.35
C PHE A 139 -11.50 2.05 -2.99
N ALA A 140 -12.31 2.82 -2.25
CA ALA A 140 -13.31 3.67 -2.87
C ALA A 140 -12.62 4.79 -3.67
N GLU A 141 -13.34 5.38 -4.62
CA GLU A 141 -12.85 6.51 -5.42
C GLU A 141 -12.46 7.71 -4.55
N LYS A 142 -13.26 8.00 -3.53
CA LYS A 142 -12.95 8.95 -2.46
C LYS A 142 -12.65 8.18 -1.19
N SER A 143 -11.44 7.65 -1.10
CA SER A 143 -10.94 6.97 0.09
C SER A 143 -9.99 7.87 0.87
N TRP A 144 -9.74 7.52 2.13
CA TRP A 144 -8.72 8.15 2.96
C TRP A 144 -7.35 8.18 2.26
N PHE A 145 -7.03 7.15 1.47
CA PHE A 145 -5.78 7.09 0.71
C PHE A 145 -5.76 8.10 -0.44
N SER A 146 -6.92 8.36 -1.05
CA SER A 146 -7.06 9.36 -2.10
C SER A 146 -6.84 10.78 -1.59
N ASP A 147 -7.26 11.09 -0.36
CA ASP A 147 -7.02 12.38 0.30
C ASP A 147 -5.52 12.57 0.64
N ILE A 148 -4.85 11.49 1.03
CA ILE A 148 -3.41 11.48 1.26
C ILE A 148 -2.65 11.68 -0.05
N GLY A 149 -3.00 10.93 -1.11
CA GLY A 149 -2.38 11.08 -2.43
C GLY A 149 -2.48 12.50 -2.96
N GLN A 150 -3.66 13.12 -2.81
CA GLN A 150 -3.87 14.54 -3.08
C GLN A 150 -2.91 15.43 -2.32
N THR A 151 -2.86 15.25 -1.00
CA THR A 151 -2.04 16.06 -0.10
C THR A 151 -0.56 15.95 -0.44
N VAL A 152 -0.04 14.72 -0.61
CA VAL A 152 1.36 14.44 -0.98
C VAL A 152 1.73 15.11 -2.30
N CYS A 153 0.85 15.07 -3.30
CA CYS A 153 1.10 15.68 -4.60
C CYS A 153 1.25 17.22 -4.54
N THR A 154 0.79 17.87 -3.47
CA THR A 154 0.94 19.33 -3.33
C THR A 154 2.35 19.78 -2.95
N TYR A 155 3.17 18.88 -2.38
CA TYR A 155 4.50 19.20 -1.86
C TYR A 155 5.61 18.24 -2.31
N SER A 156 5.29 17.18 -3.06
CA SER A 156 6.26 16.20 -3.55
C SER A 156 5.99 15.78 -4.99
N GLN A 157 7.06 15.35 -5.67
CA GLN A 157 7.01 14.70 -6.99
C GLN A 157 6.99 13.17 -6.90
N ALA A 158 6.99 12.62 -5.68
CA ALA A 158 6.93 11.19 -5.45
C ALA A 158 5.70 10.57 -6.11
N ARG A 159 5.86 9.36 -6.65
CA ARG A 159 4.76 8.51 -7.06
C ARG A 159 4.28 7.74 -5.84
N LEU A 160 3.07 8.05 -5.38
CA LEU A 160 2.45 7.33 -4.28
C LEU A 160 1.64 6.17 -4.85
N VAL A 161 1.96 4.95 -4.43
CA VAL A 161 1.37 3.70 -4.92
C VAL A 161 0.69 2.97 -3.77
N GLY A 162 -0.64 2.99 -3.74
CA GLY A 162 -1.43 2.25 -2.76
C GLY A 162 -1.85 0.91 -3.32
N ILE A 163 -1.49 -0.17 -2.64
CA ILE A 163 -1.88 -1.53 -3.01
C ILE A 163 -2.76 -2.08 -1.89
N CYS A 164 -4.01 -2.42 -2.21
CA CYS A 164 -4.92 -2.97 -1.24
C CYS A 164 -5.12 -4.47 -1.47
N SER A 165 -4.99 -5.26 -0.41
CA SER A 165 -5.51 -6.63 -0.42
C SER A 165 -7.01 -6.61 -0.62
N THR A 166 -7.55 -7.44 -1.50
CA THR A 166 -9.01 -7.62 -1.61
C THR A 166 -9.51 -8.87 -0.89
N ALA A 167 -8.70 -9.44 0.01
CA ALA A 167 -9.00 -10.69 0.71
C ALA A 167 -10.03 -10.51 1.84
N LEU A 168 -10.26 -9.27 2.29
CA LEU A 168 -11.29 -9.00 3.30
C LEU A 168 -12.70 -9.13 2.70
N PRO A 169 -13.68 -9.68 3.46
CA PRO A 169 -15.07 -9.79 3.01
C PRO A 169 -15.60 -8.42 2.59
N ARG A 170 -16.26 -8.36 1.44
CA ARG A 170 -16.84 -7.14 0.87
C ARG A 170 -18.32 -7.06 1.27
N ALA A 171 -18.77 -5.88 1.68
CA ALA A 171 -20.18 -5.58 1.88
C ALA A 171 -20.63 -4.62 0.75
N GLY A 172 -21.78 -4.90 0.12
CA GLY A 172 -22.31 -4.08 -0.98
C GLY A 172 -21.95 -4.58 -2.38
N THR A 173 -22.34 -3.81 -3.39
CA THR A 173 -22.20 -4.11 -4.83
C THR A 173 -21.09 -3.35 -5.53
N ASP A 174 -20.38 -2.47 -4.81
CA ASP A 174 -19.35 -1.62 -5.39
C ASP A 174 -18.15 -2.46 -5.83
N LYS A 175 -17.55 -2.07 -6.96
CA LYS A 175 -16.30 -2.67 -7.45
C LYS A 175 -15.14 -1.84 -6.89
N PRO A 176 -14.52 -2.20 -5.75
CA PRO A 176 -13.45 -1.41 -5.20
C PRO A 176 -12.17 -1.54 -6.03
N HIS A 177 -11.37 -0.48 -6.08
CA HIS A 177 -10.06 -0.51 -6.71
C HIS A 177 -9.06 -1.24 -5.81
N CYS A 178 -8.16 -2.03 -6.39
CA CYS A 178 -7.09 -2.70 -5.64
C CYS A 178 -5.73 -2.00 -5.78
N LEU A 179 -5.62 -1.08 -6.74
CA LEU A 179 -4.45 -0.24 -6.97
C LEU A 179 -4.88 1.20 -7.20
N GLN A 180 -4.26 2.13 -6.47
CA GLN A 180 -4.32 3.56 -6.74
C GLN A 180 -2.91 4.13 -6.85
N ILE A 181 -2.68 4.95 -7.87
CA ILE A 181 -1.40 5.62 -8.10
C ILE A 181 -1.65 7.12 -8.21
N PHE A 182 -0.91 7.92 -7.45
CA PHE A 182 -0.95 9.37 -7.49
C PHE A 182 0.42 9.95 -7.85
N CYS A 183 0.45 10.98 -8.69
CA CYS A 183 1.64 11.78 -8.92
C CYS A 183 1.29 13.21 -9.32
N ALA A 184 2.18 14.16 -9.00
CA ALA A 184 2.05 15.54 -9.44
C ALA A 184 2.33 15.66 -10.96
N GLU A 185 1.60 16.55 -11.66
CA GLU A 185 1.79 16.79 -13.09
C GLU A 185 3.03 17.65 -13.37
N ARG A 186 3.60 18.33 -12.35
CA ARG A 186 4.88 19.07 -12.35
C ARG A 186 5.29 19.53 -10.93
N GLY A 187 6.57 19.85 -10.75
CA GLY A 187 7.29 20.31 -9.53
C GLY A 187 6.79 21.58 -8.84
N GLU A 188 5.57 22.03 -9.07
CA GLU A 188 5.04 23.29 -8.54
C GLU A 188 4.00 23.03 -7.44
N LYS A 189 4.01 23.86 -6.40
CA LYS A 189 2.95 23.85 -5.37
C LYS A 189 1.59 24.05 -6.05
N TYR A 190 0.63 23.21 -5.71
CA TYR A 190 -0.72 23.20 -6.29
C TYR A 190 -0.80 22.82 -7.78
N ALA A 191 0.24 22.20 -8.34
CA ALA A 191 0.14 21.63 -9.67
C ALA A 191 -1.03 20.64 -9.75
N PRO A 192 -1.76 20.59 -10.88
CA PRO A 192 -2.71 19.51 -11.10
C PRO A 192 -2.00 18.17 -10.88
N TRP A 193 -2.69 17.23 -10.28
CA TRP A 193 -2.16 15.89 -10.01
C TRP A 193 -2.93 14.89 -10.84
N ARG A 194 -2.26 13.79 -11.15
CA ARG A 194 -2.79 12.70 -11.96
C ARG A 194 -2.96 11.48 -11.08
N ALA A 195 -4.03 10.76 -11.34
CA ALA A 195 -4.30 9.51 -10.67
C ALA A 195 -4.70 8.43 -11.67
N VAL A 196 -4.42 7.20 -11.29
CA VAL A 196 -4.97 6.01 -11.93
C VAL A 196 -5.49 5.11 -10.82
N SER A 197 -6.76 4.74 -10.93
CA SER A 197 -7.41 3.78 -10.04
C SER A 197 -7.77 2.55 -10.87
N LEU A 198 -7.26 1.38 -10.50
CA LEU A 198 -7.49 0.15 -11.24
C LEU A 198 -8.35 -0.82 -10.43
N LEU A 199 -9.43 -1.28 -11.08
CA LEU A 199 -10.27 -2.36 -10.57
C LEU A 199 -9.49 -3.68 -10.61
N ALA A 200 -9.82 -4.59 -9.69
CA ALA A 200 -9.43 -5.98 -9.86
C ALA A 200 -10.05 -6.53 -11.16
N ALA A 201 -9.30 -7.32 -11.93
CA ALA A 201 -9.85 -7.99 -13.11
C ALA A 201 -11.13 -8.76 -12.74
N ASP A 202 -12.19 -8.61 -13.54
CA ASP A 202 -13.51 -9.19 -13.25
C ASP A 202 -13.40 -10.71 -13.00
N GLY A 203 -13.84 -11.15 -11.81
CA GLY A 203 -14.01 -12.57 -11.45
C GLY A 203 -12.98 -13.18 -10.49
N GLU A 204 -11.84 -12.53 -10.24
CA GLU A 204 -10.78 -13.07 -9.36
C GLU A 204 -10.31 -12.04 -8.31
N PRO A 205 -9.81 -12.47 -7.14
CA PRO A 205 -9.30 -11.52 -6.14
C PRO A 205 -8.13 -10.66 -6.67
N GLY A 206 -8.33 -9.34 -6.70
CA GLY A 206 -7.31 -8.35 -6.36
C GLY A 206 -6.12 -8.12 -7.30
N ALA A 207 -6.12 -8.62 -8.53
CA ALA A 207 -5.05 -8.36 -9.49
C ALA A 207 -5.35 -7.13 -10.36
N ALA A 208 -4.47 -6.12 -10.34
CA ALA A 208 -4.47 -4.99 -11.27
C ALA A 208 -3.08 -4.81 -11.91
N ILE A 209 -3.06 -4.43 -13.18
CA ILE A 209 -1.82 -4.22 -13.95
C ILE A 209 -1.81 -2.79 -14.49
N HIS A 210 -0.77 -2.04 -14.13
CA HIS A 210 -0.49 -0.73 -14.71
C HIS A 210 0.77 -0.78 -15.58
N HIS A 211 0.67 -0.28 -16.82
CA HIS A 211 1.82 -0.15 -17.72
C HIS A 211 2.26 1.30 -17.79
N PHE A 212 3.32 1.64 -17.05
CA PHE A 212 3.90 2.99 -17.10
C PHE A 212 4.32 3.36 -18.53
N GLY A 213 3.90 4.55 -18.99
CA GLY A 213 4.19 5.06 -20.34
C GLY A 213 3.21 4.60 -21.43
N VAL A 214 2.33 3.64 -21.14
CA VAL A 214 1.28 3.16 -22.07
C VAL A 214 -0.11 3.47 -21.54
N THR A 215 -0.36 3.18 -20.26
CA THR A 215 -1.64 3.51 -19.62
C THR A 215 -1.75 5.03 -19.48
N LYS A 216 -2.85 5.58 -19.99
CA LYS A 216 -3.12 7.03 -19.92
C LYS A 216 -3.34 7.43 -18.47
N TRP A 217 -2.54 8.37 -17.99
CA TRP A 217 -2.79 9.03 -16.72
C TRP A 217 -4.01 9.94 -16.84
N MET A 218 -4.92 9.85 -15.87
CA MET A 218 -6.14 10.65 -15.87
C MET A 218 -6.03 11.76 -14.82
N ARG A 219 -6.68 12.91 -15.09
CA ARG A 219 -6.95 13.87 -14.01
C ARG A 219 -7.96 13.22 -13.08
N PHE A 220 -7.79 13.39 -11.78
CA PHE A 220 -8.67 12.72 -10.82
C PHE A 220 -10.14 13.11 -10.95
N ASP A 221 -10.44 14.37 -11.25
CA ASP A 221 -11.83 14.78 -11.54
C ASP A 221 -12.42 14.05 -12.75
N THR A 222 -11.59 13.48 -13.62
CA THR A 222 -12.01 12.60 -14.72
C THR A 222 -12.17 11.16 -14.24
N VAL A 223 -11.28 10.69 -13.37
CA VAL A 223 -11.42 9.37 -12.69
C VAL A 223 -12.76 9.31 -11.95
N LEU A 224 -13.14 10.37 -11.23
CA LEU A 224 -14.42 10.48 -10.51
C LEU A 224 -15.65 10.53 -11.43
N LYS A 225 -15.52 10.90 -12.70
CA LYS A 225 -16.65 11.06 -13.63
C LYS A 225 -16.88 9.85 -14.52
N GLU A 226 -15.87 9.01 -14.72
CA GLU A 226 -16.00 7.78 -15.52
C GLU A 226 -16.62 6.62 -14.73
N ALA A 227 -16.82 6.79 -13.42
CA ALA A 227 -17.32 5.75 -12.53
C ALA A 227 -18.80 5.94 -12.10
N ASP A 228 -19.42 7.07 -12.47
CA ASP A 228 -20.87 7.34 -12.39
C ASP A 228 -21.61 6.85 -13.66
#